data_AF-A0A9E3EQ32-F1
#
_entry.id   AF-A0A9E3EQ32-F1
#
_cell.length_a   1.000
_cell.length_b   1.000
_cell.length_c   1.000
_cell.angle_alpha   90.00
_cell.angle_beta   90.00
_cell.angle_gamma   90.00
#
_symmetry.space_group_name_H-M   'P 1'
#
loop_
_entity.id
_entity.type
_entity.pdbx_description
1 polymer ?
#
loop_
_entity_poly.entity_id
_entity_poly.type
_entity_poly.pdbx_seq_one_letter_code
_entity_poly.pdbx_strand_id
1 'polypeptide(L)'
;EAQTGWQVLVQEGIHQGALAQMARSVLPQSLTPISTPSIYHNQQAVLIKCKGAASREEILAAQERFENETGWQLTIAVPNSQEK
;
A
#
# COMPACT_ATOMS: atom_id res chain seq x y z
N GLU A 1 -3.14 19.36 19.45
CA GLU A 1 -3.55 19.25 18.04
C GLU A 1 -2.76 18.10 17.42
N ALA A 2 -3.43 17.00 17.06
CA ALA A 2 -2.81 15.89 16.34
C ALA A 2 -3.72 15.57 15.15
N GLN A 3 -3.25 15.94 13.96
CA GLN A 3 -4.02 15.89 12.72
C GLN A 3 -4.28 14.43 12.31
N THR A 4 -5.34 13.85 12.85
CA THR A 4 -5.98 12.70 12.25
C THR A 4 -6.67 13.17 10.96
N GLY A 5 -5.94 13.17 9.84
CA GLY A 5 -6.45 13.38 8.49
C GLY A 5 -7.32 12.21 7.97
N TRP A 6 -8.22 11.71 8.83
CA TRP A 6 -9.13 10.61 8.52
C TRP A 6 -10.46 11.21 8.07
N GLN A 7 -10.52 11.59 6.79
CA GLN A 7 -11.79 11.70 6.07
C GLN A 7 -11.77 10.66 4.96
N VAL A 8 -12.19 9.43 5.27
CA VAL A 8 -12.51 8.47 4.22
C VAL A 8 -13.97 8.06 4.41
N LEU A 9 -14.84 8.81 3.73
CA LEU A 9 -16.17 8.35 3.36
C LEU A 9 -15.99 7.07 2.51
N VAL A 10 -16.28 5.91 3.09
CA VAL A 10 -16.37 4.66 2.32
C VAL A 10 -17.80 4.56 1.80
N GLN A 11 -18.01 5.06 0.58
CA GLN A 11 -19.23 4.84 -0.19
C GLN A 11 -19.03 3.63 -1.11
N GLU A 12 -19.93 2.66 -0.98
CA GLU A 12 -20.33 1.45 -1.74
C GLU A 12 -19.67 1.01 -3.09
N GLY A 13 -18.49 1.50 -3.48
CA GLY A 13 -17.62 0.95 -4.56
C GLY A 13 -16.62 -0.10 -4.05
N ILE A 14 -17.12 -1.06 -3.26
CA ILE A 14 -16.51 -1.70 -2.08
C ILE A 14 -15.15 -2.41 -2.27
N HIS A 15 -14.75 -2.88 -3.45
CA HIS A 15 -13.55 -3.73 -3.56
C HIS A 15 -12.24 -2.96 -3.74
N GLN A 16 -12.23 -1.95 -4.62
CA GLN A 16 -10.99 -1.27 -4.99
C GLN A 16 -10.55 -0.26 -3.92
N GLY A 17 -11.52 0.46 -3.33
CA GLY A 17 -11.24 1.41 -2.25
C GLY A 17 -10.74 0.75 -0.98
N ALA A 18 -11.29 -0.43 -0.62
CA ALA A 18 -10.88 -1.18 0.57
C ALA A 18 -9.45 -1.71 0.44
N LEU A 19 -9.11 -2.37 -0.68
CA LEU A 19 -7.75 -2.84 -0.94
C LEU A 19 -6.74 -1.68 -0.98
N ALA A 20 -7.11 -0.57 -1.62
CA ALA A 20 -6.27 0.62 -1.68
C ALA A 20 -6.02 1.24 -0.29
N GLN A 21 -7.06 1.30 0.54
CA GLN A 21 -6.98 1.82 1.91
C GLN A 21 -6.12 0.89 2.79
N MET A 22 -6.36 -0.41 2.70
CA MET A 22 -5.63 -1.43 3.45
C MET A 22 -4.15 -1.41 3.07
N ALA A 23 -3.84 -1.32 1.77
CA ALA A 23 -2.47 -1.21 1.26
C ALA A 23 -1.79 0.01 1.86
N ARG A 24 -2.49 1.14 1.92
CA ARG A 24 -2.00 2.39 2.51
C ARG A 24 -1.87 2.33 4.04
N SER A 25 -2.66 1.50 4.71
CA SER A 25 -2.62 1.30 6.17
C SER A 25 -1.42 0.45 6.60
N VAL A 26 -1.08 -0.58 5.80
CA VAL A 26 0.10 -1.41 6.06
C VAL A 26 1.42 -0.76 5.60
N LEU A 27 1.36 0.33 4.84
CA LEU A 27 2.56 1.02 4.38
C LEU A 27 3.36 1.52 5.59
N PRO A 28 4.68 1.28 5.63
CA PRO A 28 5.54 1.84 6.66
C PRO A 28 5.56 3.38 6.54
N GLN A 29 5.65 4.06 7.68
CA GLN A 29 5.66 5.53 7.78
C GLN A 29 6.77 6.21 6.94
N SER A 30 7.82 5.47 6.60
CA SER A 30 8.93 5.93 5.75
C SER A 30 8.57 6.00 4.26
N LEU A 31 7.42 5.44 3.86
CA LEU A 31 6.92 5.44 2.49
C LEU A 31 5.72 6.36 2.33
N THR A 32 5.84 7.26 1.35
CA THR A 32 4.72 8.11 0.94
C THR A 32 4.15 7.60 -0.38
N PRO A 33 2.88 7.18 -0.43
CA PRO A 33 2.26 6.77 -1.69
C PRO A 33 2.18 7.96 -2.64
N ILE A 34 2.76 7.83 -3.84
CA ILE A 34 2.79 8.88 -4.86
C ILE A 34 1.72 8.71 -5.93
N SER A 35 1.01 7.58 -5.93
CA SER A 35 -0.06 7.30 -6.87
C SER A 35 -1.10 6.37 -6.26
N THR A 36 -2.27 6.32 -6.91
CA THR A 36 -3.29 5.32 -6.58
C THR A 36 -2.73 3.92 -6.80
N PRO A 37 -2.99 2.97 -5.89
CA PRO A 37 -2.58 1.59 -6.08
C PRO A 37 -3.32 0.98 -7.27
N SER A 38 -2.58 0.28 -8.13
CA SER A 38 -3.11 -0.48 -9.25
C SER A 38 -3.53 -1.86 -8.77
N ILE A 39 -4.80 -2.21 -8.94
CA ILE A 39 -5.36 -3.48 -8.46
C ILE A 39 -5.53 -4.43 -9.65
N TYR A 40 -4.81 -5.55 -9.61
CA TYR A 40 -4.83 -6.62 -10.60
C TYR A 40 -5.75 -7.73 -10.11
N HIS A 41 -7.03 -7.63 -10.45
CA HIS A 41 -8.04 -8.63 -10.08
C HIS A 41 -7.73 -10.03 -10.62
N ASN A 42 -7.13 -10.13 -11.81
CA ASN A 42 -6.77 -11.41 -12.43
C ASN A 42 -5.70 -12.17 -11.63
N GLN A 43 -4.77 -11.44 -11.01
CA GLN A 43 -3.64 -12.02 -10.27
C GLN A 43 -3.81 -11.91 -8.74
N GLN A 44 -4.92 -11.35 -8.28
CA GLN A 44 -5.14 -10.99 -6.87
C GLN A 44 -3.94 -10.20 -6.29
N ALA A 45 -3.42 -9.26 -7.07
CA ALA A 45 -2.24 -8.49 -6.72
C ALA A 45 -2.56 -6.98 -6.70
N VAL A 46 -1.93 -6.24 -5.80
CA VAL A 46 -2.07 -4.79 -5.63
C VAL A 46 -0.71 -4.15 -5.72
N LEU A 47 -0.49 -3.32 -6.74
CA LEU A 47 0.76 -2.58 -6.94
C LEU A 47 0.61 -1.15 -6.44
N ILE A 48 1.39 -0.76 -5.44
CA ILE A 48 1.42 0.61 -4.95
C ILE A 48 2.77 1.26 -5.24
N LYS A 49 2.72 2.43 -5.89
CA LYS A 49 3.93 3.24 -6.13
C LYS A 49 4.12 4.18 -4.96
N CYS A 50 5.26 4.03 -4.28
CA CYS A 50 5.62 4.85 -3.14
C CYS A 50 6.94 5.58 -3.40
N LYS A 51 7.14 6.72 -2.75
CA LYS A 51 8.40 7.45 -2.69
C LYS A 51 8.96 7.41 -1.27
N GLY A 52 10.27 7.31 -1.17
CA GLY A 52 10.99 7.15 0.09
C GLY A 52 11.92 5.95 0.03
N ALA A 53 12.55 5.66 1.16
CA ALA A 53 13.34 4.46 1.34
C ALA A 53 12.72 3.67 2.50
N ALA A 54 12.40 2.41 2.24
CA ALA A 54 12.05 1.46 3.28
C ALA A 54 13.02 0.29 3.19
N SER A 55 13.39 -0.23 4.35
CA SER A 55 14.16 -1.47 4.43
C SER A 55 13.34 -2.60 3.82
N ARG A 56 14.02 -3.55 3.18
CA ARG A 56 13.37 -4.72 2.60
C ARG A 56 12.50 -5.46 3.63
N GLU A 57 12.95 -5.50 4.89
CA GLU A 57 12.23 -6.10 6.01
C GLU A 57 10.88 -5.41 6.26
N GLU A 58 10.83 -4.07 6.28
CA GLU A 58 9.60 -3.29 6.45
C GLU A 58 8.62 -3.53 5.30
N ILE A 59 9.14 -3.61 4.07
CA ILE A 59 8.34 -3.91 2.89
C ILE A 59 7.79 -5.35 2.97
N LEU A 60 8.61 -6.33 3.35
CA LEU A 60 8.18 -7.72 3.53
C LEU A 60 7.13 -7.87 4.63
N ALA A 61 7.33 -7.24 5.78
CA ALA A 61 6.37 -7.24 6.88
C ALA A 61 5.03 -6.62 6.46
N ALA A 62 5.05 -5.51 5.73
CA ALA A 62 3.85 -4.88 5.20
C ALA A 62 3.11 -5.77 4.19
N GLN A 63 3.86 -6.45 3.30
CA GLN A 63 3.29 -7.39 2.32
C GLN A 63 2.65 -8.60 3.01
N GLU A 64 3.34 -9.20 3.98
CA GLU A 64 2.84 -10.36 4.73
C GLU A 64 1.58 -10.02 5.51
N ARG A 65 1.55 -8.86 6.20
CA ARG A 65 0.33 -8.39 6.88
C ARG A 65 -0.82 -8.17 5.91
N PHE A 66 -0.55 -7.57 4.75
CA PHE A 66 -1.59 -7.33 3.75
C PHE A 66 -2.14 -8.64 3.19
N GLU A 67 -1.25 -9.58 2.86
CA GLU A 67 -1.64 -10.90 2.37
C GLU A 67 -2.42 -11.70 3.41
N ASN A 68 -2.01 -11.66 4.69
CA ASN A 68 -2.70 -12.37 5.75
C ASN A 68 -4.13 -11.85 5.97
N GLU A 69 -4.32 -10.53 5.91
CA GLU A 69 -5.62 -9.91 6.17
C GLU A 69 -6.56 -9.91 4.96
N THR A 70 -6.02 -9.73 3.75
CA THR A 70 -6.83 -9.60 2.52
C THR A 70 -6.84 -10.86 1.66
N GLY A 71 -5.81 -11.69 1.75
CA GLY A 71 -5.53 -12.79 0.83
C GLY A 71 -4.94 -12.35 -0.51
N TRP A 72 -4.46 -11.11 -0.64
CA TRP A 72 -3.93 -10.54 -1.88
C TRP A 72 -2.44 -10.23 -1.75
N GLN A 73 -1.71 -10.30 -2.86
CA GLN A 73 -0.30 -9.94 -2.88
C GLN A 73 -0.15 -8.43 -2.99
N LEU A 74 0.60 -7.82 -2.07
CA LEU A 74 0.98 -6.42 -2.16
C LEU A 74 2.34 -6.31 -2.85
N THR A 75 2.45 -5.45 -3.84
CA THR A 75 3.71 -5.11 -4.51
C THR A 75 3.99 -3.63 -4.28
N ILE A 76 5.07 -3.32 -3.56
CA ILE A 76 5.47 -1.94 -3.29
C ILE A 76 6.57 -1.57 -4.28
N ALA A 77 6.22 -0.79 -5.30
CA ALA A 77 7.17 -0.20 -6.23
C ALA A 77 7.69 1.12 -5.65
N VAL A 78 8.81 1.02 -4.93
CA VAL A 78 9.64 2.18 -4.64
C VAL A 78 10.61 2.40 -5.81
N PRO A 79 10.69 3.60 -6.42
CA PRO A 79 11.78 3.94 -7.31
C PRO A 79 13.02 4.09 -6.42
N ASN A 80 13.54 2.96 -5.96
CA ASN A 80 14.83 2.93 -5.30
C ASN A 80 15.79 3.37 -6.39
N SER A 81 16.31 4.59 -6.28
CA SER A 81 17.35 5.11 -7.14
C SER A 81 18.57 4.24 -6.85
N GLN A 82 18.67 3.11 -7.55
CA GLN A 82 19.86 2.29 -7.57
C GLN A 82 20.91 3.10 -8.33
N GLU A 83 21.55 4.02 -7.61
CA GLU A 83 22.80 4.64 -8.01
C GLU A 83 23.85 4.27 -6.96
N LYS A 84 24.56 3.16 -7.21
CA LYS A 84 26.02 3.09 -7.11
C LYS A 84 26.58 1.83 -7.73
#